data_AF-A0A0N4YV53-F1
#
_entry.id   AF-A0A0N4YV53-F1
#
_cell.length_a   1.000
_cell.length_b   1.000
_cell.length_c   1.000
_cell.angle_alpha   90.00
_cell.angle_beta   90.00
_cell.angle_gamma   90.00
#
_symmetry.space_group_name_H-M   'P 1'
#
loop_
_entity.id
_entity.type
_entity.pdbx_description
1 polymer ?
#
loop_
_entity_poly.entity_id
_entity_poly.type
_entity_poly.pdbx_seq_one_letter_code
_entity_poly.pdbx_strand_id
1 'polypeptide(L)'
;MASPHLVIVPKSTLKNWMNEFAKWCPSITACCIIGDEKERNEVIHDVILPQKFDVCCTTYEMVLKVKTQLKKLVWKYIIIDEAHRIKNEKSKLSEVVREIKSKNRLLITGTPLQNNLHELWALLNFLLPDMFSSSEDFDSWFTDGSMQGNTDIISRLHKVLQPFLLRRIKSDVEKSLLPKKEVKIYVGLSKMQREWYTKVLMKDIDVINGAGKVEKARLMNILMHLRKAANHPYLFDGAEPGPPYTTDQHIVDNSGKMVVLDKLLKKLKQQGSRVLIFSQFSRVLDLLEDYCWWK
;
A
#
# COMPACT_ATOMS: atom_id res chain seq x y z
N MET A 1 -1.05 -26.43 26.80
CA MET A 1 -1.49 -26.27 25.40
C MET A 1 -0.89 -24.99 24.86
N ALA A 2 -0.20 -25.04 23.73
CA ALA A 2 0.26 -23.83 23.05
C ALA A 2 -0.95 -22.95 22.73
N SER A 3 -0.84 -21.64 22.94
CA SER A 3 -1.93 -20.71 22.63
C SER A 3 -1.74 -20.18 21.22
N PRO A 4 -2.77 -20.20 20.36
CA PRO A 4 -2.60 -19.86 18.96
C PRO A 4 -2.35 -18.37 18.75
N HIS A 5 -1.48 -18.05 17.79
CA HIS A 5 -1.16 -16.69 17.36
C HIS A 5 -1.59 -16.46 15.90
N LEU A 6 -2.21 -15.32 15.61
CA LEU A 6 -2.65 -14.95 14.26
C LEU A 6 -1.75 -13.84 13.72
N VAL A 7 -1.22 -14.02 12.51
CA VAL A 7 -0.38 -13.03 11.83
C VAL A 7 -1.02 -12.69 10.48
N ILE A 8 -1.51 -11.47 10.33
CA ILE A 8 -2.20 -10.98 9.13
C ILE A 8 -1.24 -10.08 8.37
N VAL A 9 -0.95 -10.43 7.11
CA VAL A 9 0.10 -9.77 6.32
C VAL A 9 -0.34 -9.50 4.88
N PRO A 10 0.29 -8.56 4.15
CA PRO A 10 0.13 -8.46 2.71
C PRO A 10 0.46 -9.80 2.01
N LYS A 11 -0.28 -10.14 0.95
CA LYS A 11 -0.02 -11.36 0.17
C LYS A 11 1.43 -11.47 -0.32
N SER A 12 2.06 -10.35 -0.64
CA SER A 12 3.45 -10.28 -1.09
C SER A 12 4.48 -10.65 0.00
N THR A 13 4.19 -10.41 1.27
CA THR A 13 5.12 -10.67 2.39
C THR A 13 4.84 -11.99 3.11
N LEU A 14 3.74 -12.69 2.81
CA LEU A 14 3.38 -13.97 3.44
C LEU A 14 4.50 -15.01 3.36
N LYS A 15 5.06 -15.21 2.16
CA LYS A 15 6.18 -16.17 1.98
C LYS A 15 7.41 -15.75 2.78
N ASN A 16 7.69 -14.45 2.87
CA ASN A 16 8.79 -13.94 3.68
C ASN A 16 8.60 -14.28 5.16
N TRP A 17 7.41 -14.01 5.71
CA TRP A 17 7.08 -14.37 7.10
C TRP A 17 7.28 -15.86 7.39
N MET A 18 6.80 -16.74 6.52
CA MET A 18 6.99 -18.20 6.68
C MET A 18 8.47 -18.59 6.66
N ASN A 19 9.25 -18.01 5.76
CA ASN A 19 10.70 -18.26 5.69
C ASN A 19 11.43 -17.78 6.95
N GLU A 20 11.06 -16.61 7.49
CA GLU A 20 11.67 -16.06 8.71
C GLU A 20 11.32 -16.90 9.94
N PHE A 21 10.09 -17.42 10.05
CA PHE A 21 9.74 -18.39 11.11
C PHE A 21 10.60 -19.64 11.00
N ALA A 22 10.72 -20.24 9.81
CA ALA A 22 11.53 -21.43 9.61
C ALA A 22 13.02 -21.20 9.90
N LYS A 23 13.54 -20.01 9.57
CA LYS A 23 14.95 -19.66 9.77
C LYS A 23 15.29 -19.34 11.22
N TRP A 24 14.50 -18.50 11.89
CA TRP A 24 14.85 -17.97 13.20
C TRP A 24 14.15 -18.68 14.36
N CYS A 25 13.00 -19.29 14.11
CA CYS A 25 12.17 -19.95 15.12
C CYS A 25 11.71 -21.35 14.66
N PRO A 26 12.62 -22.28 14.31
CA PRO A 26 12.26 -23.58 13.74
C PRO A 26 11.42 -24.48 14.66
N SER A 27 11.42 -24.21 15.97
CA SER A 27 10.57 -24.90 16.94
C SER A 27 9.09 -24.46 16.90
N ILE A 28 8.79 -23.33 16.25
CA ILE A 28 7.42 -22.82 16.11
C ILE A 28 6.78 -23.47 14.89
N THR A 29 5.65 -24.13 15.11
CA THR A 29 4.83 -24.70 14.04
C THR A 29 4.01 -23.59 13.38
N ALA A 30 4.56 -22.98 12.33
CA ALA A 30 3.87 -22.00 11.52
C ALA A 30 3.06 -22.67 10.40
N CYS A 31 1.79 -22.30 10.25
CA CYS A 31 0.93 -22.70 9.15
C CYS A 31 0.41 -21.47 8.41
N CYS A 32 -0.12 -21.65 7.19
CA CYS A 32 -0.74 -20.57 6.47
C CYS A 32 -2.09 -20.94 5.86
N ILE A 33 -3.03 -19.99 5.89
CA ILE A 33 -4.32 -20.11 5.20
C ILE A 33 -4.24 -19.26 3.94
N ILE A 34 -3.96 -19.92 2.82
CA ILE A 34 -3.94 -19.37 1.46
C ILE A 34 -4.40 -20.48 0.50
N GLY A 35 -4.50 -20.17 -0.79
CA GLY A 35 -4.82 -21.16 -1.81
C GLY A 35 -6.27 -21.14 -2.23
N ASP A 36 -6.64 -22.16 -3.00
CA ASP A 36 -8.01 -22.35 -3.46
C ASP A 36 -8.95 -22.81 -2.33
N GLU A 37 -10.22 -23.09 -2.64
CA GLU A 37 -11.19 -23.48 -1.61
C GLU A 37 -10.90 -24.82 -0.97
N LYS A 38 -10.40 -25.78 -1.76
CA LYS A 38 -10.11 -27.12 -1.27
C LYS A 38 -8.92 -27.08 -0.32
N GLU A 39 -7.81 -26.47 -0.75
CA GLU A 39 -6.59 -26.34 0.06
C GLU A 39 -6.87 -25.63 1.39
N ARG A 40 -7.68 -24.56 1.36
CA ARG A 40 -8.07 -23.83 2.59
C ARG A 40 -8.89 -24.71 3.53
N ASN A 41 -9.86 -25.45 3.02
CA ASN A 41 -10.72 -26.29 3.85
C ASN A 41 -9.94 -27.42 4.51
N GLU A 42 -8.98 -28.02 3.80
CA GLU A 42 -8.06 -29.02 4.36
C GLU A 42 -7.24 -28.45 5.52
N VAL A 43 -6.55 -27.31 5.31
CA VAL A 43 -5.77 -26.67 6.39
C VAL A 43 -6.65 -26.29 7.59
N ILE A 44 -7.86 -25.77 7.33
CA ILE A 44 -8.80 -25.39 8.38
C ILE A 44 -9.20 -26.60 9.22
N HIS A 45 -9.61 -27.69 8.58
CA HIS A 45 -10.14 -28.88 9.25
C HIS A 45 -9.05 -29.67 9.97
N ASP A 46 -7.88 -29.84 9.34
CA ASP A 46 -6.85 -30.76 9.82
C ASP A 46 -5.84 -30.09 10.75
N VAL A 47 -5.64 -28.77 10.62
CA VAL A 47 -4.63 -28.00 11.35
C VAL A 47 -5.26 -26.95 12.27
N ILE A 48 -6.12 -26.07 11.73
CA ILE A 48 -6.60 -24.88 12.46
C ILE A 48 -7.60 -25.23 13.57
N LEU A 49 -8.69 -25.94 13.24
CA LEU A 49 -9.72 -26.29 14.24
C LEU A 49 -9.19 -27.23 15.33
N PRO A 50 -8.34 -28.23 15.02
CA PRO A 50 -7.69 -29.08 16.03
C PRO A 50 -6.57 -28.36 16.80
N GLN A 51 -6.21 -27.12 16.42
CA GLN A 51 -5.14 -26.33 17.03
C GLN A 51 -3.76 -27.02 17.00
N LYS A 52 -3.44 -27.69 15.88
CA LYS A 52 -2.12 -28.34 15.65
C LYS A 52 -1.09 -27.36 15.08
N PHE A 53 -1.01 -26.16 15.63
CA PHE A 53 -0.12 -25.10 15.17
C PHE A 53 0.13 -24.09 16.29
N ASP A 54 1.23 -23.35 16.19
CA ASP A 54 1.55 -22.24 17.10
C ASP A 54 1.18 -20.89 16.48
N VAL A 55 1.50 -20.73 15.18
CA VAL A 55 1.26 -19.49 14.43
C VAL A 55 0.47 -19.79 13.15
N CYS A 56 -0.59 -19.03 12.91
CA CYS A 56 -1.33 -19.01 11.66
C CYS A 56 -1.06 -17.71 10.92
N CYS A 57 -0.37 -17.79 9.79
CA CYS A 57 -0.14 -16.67 8.88
C CYS A 57 -1.22 -16.63 7.79
N THR A 58 -1.82 -15.48 7.55
CA THR A 58 -2.83 -15.34 6.49
C THR A 58 -2.84 -13.93 5.90
N THR A 59 -3.59 -13.73 4.82
CA THR A 59 -3.71 -12.43 4.16
C THR A 59 -4.99 -11.71 4.56
N TYR A 60 -4.99 -10.39 4.37
CA TYR A 60 -6.17 -9.54 4.56
C TYR A 60 -7.44 -10.08 3.86
N GLU A 61 -7.30 -10.54 2.63
CA GLU A 61 -8.41 -11.08 1.84
C GLU A 61 -8.89 -12.43 2.40
N MET A 62 -7.97 -13.25 2.91
CA MET A 62 -8.31 -14.56 3.46
C MET A 62 -9.04 -14.44 4.80
N VAL A 63 -8.67 -13.49 5.66
CA VAL A 63 -9.40 -13.22 6.91
C VAL A 63 -10.89 -13.00 6.64
N LEU A 64 -11.25 -12.24 5.60
CA LEU A 64 -12.64 -12.01 5.22
C LEU A 64 -13.38 -13.29 4.81
N LYS A 65 -12.68 -14.21 4.14
CA LYS A 65 -13.25 -15.48 3.67
C LYS A 65 -13.40 -16.51 4.78
N VAL A 66 -12.46 -16.57 5.73
CA VAL A 66 -12.41 -17.61 6.77
C VAL A 66 -12.74 -17.08 8.17
N LYS A 67 -13.37 -15.90 8.25
CA LYS A 67 -13.70 -15.22 9.53
C LYS A 67 -14.47 -16.11 10.51
N THR A 68 -15.38 -16.94 10.00
CA THR A 68 -16.23 -17.80 10.84
C THR A 68 -15.39 -18.81 11.61
N GLN A 69 -14.36 -19.36 10.98
CA GLN A 69 -13.44 -20.32 11.59
C GLN A 69 -12.46 -19.62 12.53
N LEU A 70 -11.91 -18.47 12.13
CA LEU A 70 -11.01 -17.69 12.97
C LEU A 70 -11.68 -17.21 14.27
N LYS A 71 -12.98 -16.88 14.23
CA LYS A 71 -13.77 -16.47 15.42
C LYS A 71 -14.06 -17.59 16.41
N LYS A 72 -13.91 -18.87 16.03
CA LYS A 72 -14.08 -20.02 16.95
C LYS A 72 -12.92 -20.16 17.92
N LEU A 73 -11.78 -19.53 17.62
CA LEU A 73 -10.57 -19.59 18.43
C LEU A 73 -10.41 -18.30 19.26
N VAL A 74 -9.79 -18.44 20.43
CA VAL A 74 -9.35 -17.30 21.25
C VAL A 74 -7.85 -17.16 21.09
N TRP A 75 -7.42 -16.09 20.41
CA TRP A 75 -6.03 -15.89 20.03
C TRP A 75 -5.22 -15.26 21.18
N LYS A 76 -3.95 -15.64 21.33
CA LYS A 76 -3.07 -14.99 22.31
C LYS A 76 -2.58 -13.63 21.80
N TYR A 77 -2.13 -13.60 20.55
CA TYR A 77 -1.84 -12.36 19.82
C TYR A 77 -2.53 -12.37 18.47
N ILE A 78 -3.02 -11.21 18.06
CA ILE A 78 -3.24 -10.86 16.66
C ILE A 78 -2.17 -9.84 16.28
N ILE A 79 -1.35 -10.19 15.29
CA ILE A 79 -0.29 -9.34 14.74
C ILE A 79 -0.71 -8.93 13.34
N ILE A 80 -0.68 -7.62 13.05
CA ILE A 80 -1.02 -7.10 11.72
C ILE A 80 0.19 -6.36 11.17
N ASP A 81 0.69 -6.85 10.03
CA ASP A 81 1.77 -6.23 9.28
C ASP A 81 1.24 -5.26 8.22
N GLU A 82 1.89 -4.12 8.05
CA GLU A 82 1.39 -2.98 7.26
C GLU A 82 0.00 -2.50 7.73
N ALA A 83 -0.11 -2.20 9.03
CA ALA A 83 -1.36 -1.82 9.70
C ALA A 83 -2.08 -0.60 9.11
N HIS A 84 -1.45 0.18 8.22
CA HIS A 84 -2.12 1.22 7.45
C HIS A 84 -3.34 0.71 6.65
N ARG A 85 -3.44 -0.61 6.40
CA ARG A 85 -4.59 -1.26 5.76
C ARG A 85 -5.87 -1.25 6.58
N ILE A 86 -5.80 -1.11 7.91
CA ILE A 86 -6.96 -1.12 8.82
C ILE A 86 -7.30 0.27 9.39
N LYS A 87 -6.73 1.34 8.80
CA LYS A 87 -6.92 2.72 9.28
C LYS A 87 -8.35 3.25 9.16
N ASN A 88 -9.14 2.68 8.26
CA ASN A 88 -10.55 3.01 8.10
C ASN A 88 -11.39 1.98 8.87
N GLU A 89 -11.96 2.41 9.99
CA GLU A 89 -12.77 1.60 10.89
C GLU A 89 -13.99 1.00 10.19
N LYS A 90 -14.59 1.73 9.24
CA LYS A 90 -15.76 1.33 8.45
C LYS A 90 -15.42 0.36 7.32
N SER A 91 -14.14 0.02 7.16
CA SER A 91 -13.78 -1.01 6.20
C SER A 91 -14.21 -2.38 6.74
N LYS A 92 -14.79 -3.20 5.87
CA LYS A 92 -15.20 -4.58 6.19
C LYS A 92 -14.07 -5.41 6.81
N LEU A 93 -12.83 -5.15 6.41
CA LEU A 93 -11.64 -5.76 6.99
C LEU A 93 -11.46 -5.36 8.46
N SER A 94 -11.48 -4.06 8.75
CA SER A 94 -11.35 -3.54 10.11
C SER A 94 -12.44 -4.09 11.02
N GLU A 95 -13.70 -4.07 10.58
CA GLU A 95 -14.83 -4.63 11.34
C GLU A 95 -14.58 -6.11 11.67
N VAL A 96 -14.27 -6.93 10.66
CA VAL A 96 -14.08 -8.38 10.85
C VAL A 96 -12.92 -8.68 11.79
N VAL A 97 -11.78 -7.99 11.66
CA VAL A 97 -10.61 -8.27 12.50
C VAL A 97 -10.86 -7.86 13.95
N ARG A 98 -11.62 -6.78 14.19
CA ARG A 98 -12.00 -6.34 15.55
C ARG A 98 -12.87 -7.36 16.27
N GLU A 99 -13.73 -8.07 15.55
CA GLU A 99 -14.59 -9.13 16.09
C GLU A 99 -13.82 -10.41 16.49
N ILE A 100 -12.56 -10.56 16.06
CA ILE A 100 -11.74 -11.74 16.42
C ILE A 100 -11.22 -11.57 17.86
N LYS A 101 -11.56 -12.54 18.71
CA LYS A 101 -11.19 -12.55 20.13
C LYS A 101 -9.69 -12.75 20.31
N SER A 102 -9.05 -11.85 21.03
CA SER A 102 -7.61 -11.92 21.33
C SER A 102 -7.28 -11.37 22.71
N LYS A 103 -6.21 -11.88 23.33
CA LYS A 103 -5.68 -11.34 24.60
C LYS A 103 -4.83 -10.10 24.39
N ASN A 104 -4.01 -10.08 23.34
CA ASN A 104 -3.14 -8.97 23.01
C ASN A 104 -3.16 -8.71 21.49
N ARG A 105 -2.81 -7.49 21.10
CA ARG A 105 -2.76 -7.06 19.70
C ARG A 105 -1.47 -6.30 19.44
N LEU A 106 -0.86 -6.53 18.29
CA LEU A 106 0.36 -5.88 17.84
C LEU A 106 0.18 -5.36 16.42
N LEU A 107 0.49 -4.08 16.21
CA LEU A 107 0.47 -3.46 14.89
C LEU A 107 1.90 -3.17 14.45
N ILE A 108 2.24 -3.59 13.25
CA ILE A 108 3.53 -3.30 12.59
C ILE A 108 3.21 -2.41 11.39
N THR A 109 3.87 -1.27 11.30
CA THR A 109 3.72 -0.38 10.14
C THR A 109 5.01 0.40 9.90
N GLY A 110 5.41 0.49 8.64
CA GLY A 110 6.52 1.35 8.23
C GLY A 110 6.12 2.81 8.02
N THR A 111 4.83 3.09 7.85
CA THR A 111 4.33 4.45 7.57
C THR A 111 4.08 5.20 8.87
N PRO A 112 4.51 6.46 8.98
CA PRO A 112 4.18 7.27 10.14
C PRO A 112 2.66 7.39 10.28
N LEU A 113 2.19 7.40 11.53
CA LEU A 113 0.83 7.82 11.85
C LEU A 113 0.61 9.22 11.24
N GLN A 114 -0.41 9.36 10.39
CA GLN A 114 -0.72 10.63 9.74
C GLN A 114 -1.33 11.59 10.76
N ASN A 115 -1.28 12.90 10.48
CA ASN A 115 -1.93 13.94 11.29
C ASN A 115 -3.46 13.92 11.11
N ASN A 116 -4.09 12.75 11.32
CA ASN A 116 -5.52 12.56 11.29
C ASN A 116 -5.92 11.85 12.59
N LEU A 117 -6.58 12.59 13.49
CA LEU A 117 -7.04 12.10 14.79
C LEU A 117 -7.92 10.86 14.65
N HIS A 118 -8.72 10.79 13.58
CA HIS A 118 -9.62 9.68 13.33
C HIS A 118 -8.87 8.39 12.97
N GLU A 119 -7.85 8.47 12.12
CA GLU A 119 -7.00 7.30 11.79
C GLU A 119 -6.26 6.79 13.03
N LEU A 120 -5.86 7.72 13.89
CA LEU A 120 -5.15 7.45 15.12
C LEU A 120 -6.03 6.75 16.16
N TRP A 121 -7.25 7.25 16.33
CA TRP A 121 -8.28 6.58 17.12
C TRP A 121 -8.57 5.19 16.59
N ALA A 122 -8.73 5.01 15.27
CA ALA A 122 -9.03 3.71 14.69
C ALA A 122 -7.96 2.66 15.04
N LEU A 123 -6.68 3.05 15.03
CA LEU A 123 -5.57 2.16 15.43
C LEU A 123 -5.53 1.93 16.95
N LEU A 124 -5.87 2.93 17.76
CA LEU A 124 -5.93 2.79 19.21
C LEU A 124 -7.09 1.93 19.69
N ASN A 125 -8.29 2.14 19.15
CA ASN A 125 -9.43 1.26 19.34
C ASN A 125 -9.09 -0.17 18.91
N PHE A 126 -8.19 -0.35 17.93
CA PHE A 126 -7.76 -1.69 17.56
C PHE A 126 -6.89 -2.31 18.65
N LEU A 127 -5.88 -1.59 19.15
CA LEU A 127 -4.95 -2.08 20.16
C LEU A 127 -5.61 -2.29 21.53
N LEU A 128 -6.44 -1.35 21.95
CA LEU A 128 -7.07 -1.28 23.27
C LEU A 128 -8.57 -0.92 23.12
N PRO A 129 -9.41 -1.85 22.63
CA PRO A 129 -10.82 -1.58 22.34
C PRO A 129 -11.62 -1.15 23.57
N ASP A 130 -11.28 -1.68 24.75
CA ASP A 130 -12.00 -1.38 26.00
C ASP A 130 -11.75 0.06 26.49
N MET A 131 -10.56 0.61 26.21
CA MET A 131 -10.18 1.98 26.59
C MET A 131 -10.67 3.03 25.57
N PHE A 132 -10.73 2.66 24.28
CA PHE A 132 -11.00 3.59 23.18
C PHE A 132 -12.25 3.18 22.39
N SER A 133 -13.34 2.82 23.06
CA SER A 133 -14.53 2.23 22.42
C SER A 133 -15.35 3.19 21.55
N SER A 134 -15.36 4.49 21.87
CA SER A 134 -16.13 5.53 21.18
C SER A 134 -15.23 6.52 20.45
N SER A 135 -15.53 6.77 19.17
CA SER A 135 -14.88 7.83 18.39
C SER A 135 -15.36 9.21 18.82
N GLU A 136 -16.63 9.33 19.20
CA GLU A 136 -17.25 10.59 19.61
C GLU A 136 -16.67 11.08 20.95
N ASP A 137 -16.43 10.16 21.89
CA ASP A 137 -15.79 10.48 23.17
C ASP A 137 -14.34 10.92 22.95
N PHE A 138 -13.65 10.25 22.03
CA PHE A 138 -12.29 10.62 21.66
C PHE A 138 -12.25 11.99 20.98
N ASP A 139 -13.14 12.25 20.04
CA ASP A 139 -13.24 13.56 19.36
C ASP A 139 -13.61 14.67 20.36
N SER A 140 -14.52 14.41 21.30
CA SER A 140 -14.93 15.40 22.31
C SER A 140 -13.80 15.78 23.27
N TRP A 141 -12.93 14.83 23.65
CA TRP A 141 -11.70 15.13 24.40
C TRP A 141 -10.78 16.14 23.69
N PHE A 142 -10.89 16.25 22.36
CA PHE A 142 -10.12 17.18 21.55
C PHE A 142 -10.89 18.46 21.16
N THR A 143 -12.22 18.46 21.18
CA THR A 143 -13.03 19.65 20.90
C THR A 143 -13.35 20.50 22.14
N ASP A 144 -13.48 19.89 23.33
CA ASP A 144 -13.83 20.61 24.58
C ASP A 144 -12.64 21.26 25.28
N GLY A 145 -11.43 21.06 24.77
CA GLY A 145 -10.24 21.78 25.23
C GLY A 145 -10.19 23.18 24.63
N SER A 146 -10.19 24.21 25.49
CA SER A 146 -9.95 25.64 25.20
C SER A 146 -8.54 25.93 24.62
N MET A 147 -8.17 25.26 23.54
CA MET A 147 -6.82 25.25 22.97
C MET A 147 -6.90 25.54 21.48
N GLN A 148 -6.71 26.81 21.13
CA GLN A 148 -6.50 27.27 19.76
C GLN A 148 -5.21 26.63 19.19
N GLY A 149 -5.34 25.45 18.58
CA GLY A 149 -4.28 24.84 17.77
C GLY A 149 -4.28 23.32 17.78
N ASN A 150 -4.67 22.70 16.66
CA ASN A 150 -4.60 21.24 16.43
C ASN A 150 -3.20 20.63 16.71
N THR A 151 -2.13 21.42 16.62
CA THR A 151 -0.74 20.96 16.78
C THR A 151 -0.38 20.57 18.22
N ASP A 152 -0.84 21.33 19.22
CA ASP A 152 -0.49 21.06 20.62
C ASP A 152 -1.19 19.80 21.15
N ILE A 153 -2.42 19.59 20.71
CA ILE A 153 -3.22 18.40 21.00
C ILE A 153 -2.55 17.13 20.45
N ILE A 154 -2.14 17.16 19.17
CA ILE A 154 -1.47 16.03 18.52
C ILE A 154 -0.16 15.69 19.24
N SER A 155 0.59 16.71 19.69
CA SER A 155 1.83 16.52 20.45
C SER A 155 1.60 15.81 21.80
N ARG A 156 0.53 16.17 22.52
CA ARG A 156 0.14 15.52 23.79
C ARG A 156 -0.25 14.08 23.58
N LEU A 157 -1.03 13.82 22.53
CA LEU A 157 -1.43 12.47 22.21
C LEU A 157 -0.22 11.61 21.83
N HIS A 158 0.72 12.14 21.06
CA HIS A 158 1.98 11.43 20.80
C HIS A 158 2.73 11.07 22.10
N LYS A 159 2.71 11.93 23.12
CA LYS A 159 3.30 11.60 24.45
C LYS A 159 2.55 10.46 25.15
N VAL A 160 1.22 10.43 25.08
CA VAL A 160 0.41 9.32 25.60
C VAL A 160 0.69 8.02 24.84
N LEU A 161 0.99 8.11 23.54
CA LEU A 161 1.31 6.96 22.69
C LEU A 161 2.74 6.47 22.79
N GLN A 162 3.69 7.27 23.27
CA GLN A 162 5.09 6.88 23.37
C GLN A 162 5.30 5.50 24.02
N PRO A 163 4.60 5.12 25.12
CA PRO A 163 4.75 3.80 25.72
C PRO A 163 4.25 2.65 24.84
N PHE A 164 3.29 2.92 23.95
CA PHE A 164 2.66 1.93 23.08
C PHE A 164 3.28 1.88 21.67
N LEU A 165 4.10 2.87 21.32
CA LEU A 165 4.66 3.05 19.99
C LEU A 165 6.18 3.10 20.04
N LEU A 166 6.80 2.07 19.48
CA LEU A 166 8.23 2.07 19.23
C LEU A 166 8.50 2.47 17.77
N ARG A 167 9.08 3.65 17.56
CA ARG A 167 9.50 4.13 16.24
C ARG A 167 10.98 4.50 16.25
N ARG A 168 11.70 4.07 15.21
CA ARG A 168 13.12 4.37 14.99
C ARG A 168 13.31 4.80 13.55
N ILE A 169 14.16 5.80 13.30
CA ILE A 169 14.54 6.21 11.93
C ILE A 169 15.83 5.46 11.55
N LYS A 170 16.02 5.14 10.27
CA LYS A 170 17.24 4.46 9.80
C LYS A 170 18.52 5.21 10.19
N SER A 171 18.50 6.54 10.14
CA SER A 171 19.60 7.41 10.58
C SER A 171 19.97 7.22 12.05
N ASP A 172 19.00 6.83 12.89
CA ASP A 172 19.20 6.72 14.34
C ASP A 172 19.86 5.38 14.70
N VAL A 173 19.71 4.37 13.84
CA VAL A 173 20.10 2.98 14.12
C VAL A 173 21.28 2.53 13.25
N GLU A 174 21.30 2.88 11.97
CA GLU A 174 22.30 2.43 11.01
C GLU A 174 23.15 3.60 10.52
N LYS A 175 24.19 3.92 11.30
CA LYS A 175 25.08 5.06 11.04
C LYS A 175 25.99 4.85 9.81
N SER A 176 26.13 3.61 9.34
CA SER A 176 26.94 3.31 8.14
C SER A 176 26.21 3.60 6.83
N LEU A 177 24.89 3.75 6.87
CA LEU A 177 24.09 3.97 5.66
C LEU A 177 24.24 5.42 5.20
N LEU A 178 24.79 5.61 3.99
CA LEU A 178 24.84 6.91 3.35
C LEU A 178 23.44 7.52 3.18
N PRO A 179 23.29 8.84 3.30
CA PRO A 179 22.00 9.50 3.18
C PRO A 179 21.39 9.29 1.78
N LYS A 180 20.07 9.04 1.73
CA LYS A 180 19.31 8.94 0.48
C LYS A 180 19.36 10.28 -0.25
N LYS A 181 19.86 10.29 -1.49
CA LYS A 181 19.77 11.45 -2.38
C LYS A 181 18.47 11.39 -3.18
N GLU A 182 17.66 12.43 -3.11
CA GLU A 182 16.42 12.57 -3.87
C GLU A 182 16.57 13.68 -4.90
N VAL A 183 16.41 13.35 -6.19
CA VAL A 183 16.58 14.29 -7.30
C VAL A 183 15.32 14.24 -8.16
N LYS A 184 14.66 15.40 -8.31
CA LYS A 184 13.50 15.55 -9.19
C LYS A 184 13.99 15.94 -10.58
N ILE A 185 13.72 15.08 -11.56
CA ILE A 185 14.06 15.34 -12.96
C ILE A 185 12.82 15.87 -13.66
N TYR A 186 12.84 17.14 -14.05
CA TYR A 186 11.77 17.76 -14.83
C TYR A 186 11.95 17.43 -16.30
N VAL A 187 10.89 16.93 -16.93
CA VAL A 187 10.92 16.40 -18.29
C VAL A 187 9.82 17.06 -19.11
N GLY A 188 10.18 17.58 -20.28
CA GLY A 188 9.22 18.14 -21.23
C GLY A 188 8.45 17.06 -21.98
N LEU A 189 7.25 17.40 -22.46
CA LEU A 189 6.46 16.51 -23.32
C LEU A 189 7.07 16.43 -24.73
N SER A 190 7.09 15.22 -25.29
CA SER A 190 7.37 14.99 -26.72
C SER A 190 6.31 15.64 -27.61
N LYS A 191 6.56 15.74 -28.92
CA LYS A 191 5.58 16.29 -29.88
C LYS A 191 4.25 15.54 -29.81
N MET A 192 4.30 14.21 -29.90
CA MET A 192 3.12 13.35 -29.85
C MET A 192 2.41 13.42 -28.50
N GLN A 193 3.15 13.50 -27.38
CA GLN A 193 2.55 13.71 -26.07
C GLN A 193 1.77 15.02 -26.00
N ARG A 194 2.31 16.13 -26.54
CA ARG A 194 1.59 17.42 -26.57
C ARG A 194 0.31 17.32 -27.39
N GLU A 195 0.34 16.67 -28.55
CA GLU A 195 -0.85 16.48 -29.38
C GLU A 195 -1.95 15.73 -28.63
N TRP A 196 -1.62 14.63 -27.96
CA TRP A 196 -2.59 13.88 -27.14
C TRP A 196 -3.04 14.66 -25.90
N TYR A 197 -2.14 15.37 -25.24
CA TYR A 197 -2.45 16.21 -24.08
C TYR A 197 -3.46 17.29 -24.47
N THR A 198 -3.23 17.97 -25.59
CA THR A 198 -4.14 18.99 -26.13
C THR A 198 -5.48 18.38 -26.56
N LYS A 199 -5.49 17.21 -27.23
CA LYS A 199 -6.74 16.50 -27.58
C LYS A 199 -7.59 16.17 -26.35
N VAL A 200 -6.97 15.73 -25.25
CA VAL A 200 -7.68 15.44 -23.99
C VAL A 200 -8.29 16.71 -23.41
N LEU A 201 -7.56 17.83 -23.40
CA LEU A 201 -8.08 19.11 -22.91
C LEU A 201 -9.23 19.65 -23.78
N MET A 202 -9.08 19.58 -25.10
CA MET A 202 -10.08 20.10 -26.04
C MET A 202 -11.40 19.33 -25.99
N LYS A 203 -11.37 18.02 -25.71
CA LYS A 203 -12.58 17.19 -25.64
C LYS A 203 -13.53 17.60 -24.52
N ASP A 204 -13.02 18.19 -23.44
CA ASP A 204 -13.79 18.56 -22.25
C ASP A 204 -13.60 20.04 -21.88
N ILE A 205 -13.45 20.92 -22.88
CA ILE A 205 -13.11 22.34 -22.70
C ILE A 205 -14.13 23.10 -21.83
N ASP A 206 -15.41 22.80 -21.97
CA ASP A 206 -16.50 23.44 -21.21
C ASP A 206 -16.39 23.16 -19.71
N VAL A 207 -15.95 21.94 -19.36
CA VAL A 207 -15.73 21.51 -17.97
C VAL A 207 -14.49 22.18 -17.39
N ILE A 208 -13.44 22.34 -18.19
CA ILE A 208 -12.17 22.95 -17.78
C ILE A 208 -12.36 24.45 -17.55
N ASN A 209 -13.20 25.11 -18.36
CA ASN A 209 -13.49 26.54 -18.24
C ASN A 209 -14.48 26.88 -17.11
N GLY A 210 -14.93 25.88 -16.33
CA GLY A 210 -15.78 26.10 -15.15
C GLY A 210 -17.23 26.48 -15.48
N ALA A 211 -17.69 26.22 -16.71
CA ALA A 211 -19.08 26.47 -17.10
C ALA A 211 -19.98 25.31 -16.64
N GLY A 212 -20.75 25.55 -15.57
CA GLY A 212 -21.80 24.63 -15.09
C GLY A 212 -21.44 23.81 -13.84
N LYS A 213 -22.40 22.98 -13.38
CA LYS A 213 -22.17 22.02 -12.28
C LYS A 213 -21.25 20.91 -12.77
N VAL A 214 -19.97 21.04 -12.47
CA VAL A 214 -18.98 20.02 -12.85
C VAL A 214 -19.12 18.79 -11.94
N GLU A 215 -19.43 17.65 -12.54
CA GLU A 215 -19.37 16.37 -11.84
C GLU A 215 -17.91 16.00 -11.53
N LYS A 216 -17.62 15.81 -10.24
CA LYS A 216 -16.28 15.41 -9.74
C LYS A 216 -15.71 14.19 -10.47
N ALA A 217 -16.58 13.24 -10.87
CA ALA A 217 -16.18 12.05 -11.62
C ALA A 217 -15.60 12.37 -13.01
N ARG A 218 -16.19 13.34 -13.73
CA ARG A 218 -15.73 13.74 -15.07
C ARG A 218 -14.35 14.41 -15.01
N LEU A 219 -14.12 15.29 -14.04
CA LEU A 219 -12.80 15.88 -13.77
C LEU A 219 -11.73 14.82 -13.47
N MET A 220 -12.07 13.83 -12.65
CA MET A 220 -11.14 12.74 -12.32
C MET A 220 -10.75 11.92 -13.55
N ASN A 221 -11.68 11.70 -14.49
CA ASN A 221 -11.38 11.02 -15.75
C ASN A 221 -10.44 11.84 -16.64
N ILE A 222 -10.65 13.16 -16.75
CA ILE A 222 -9.75 14.06 -17.48
C ILE A 222 -8.34 13.97 -16.89
N LEU A 223 -8.21 14.11 -15.56
CA LEU A 223 -6.91 13.99 -14.88
C LEU A 223 -6.25 12.63 -15.13
N MET A 224 -7.03 11.54 -15.16
CA MET A 224 -6.51 10.21 -15.49
C MET A 224 -5.92 10.16 -16.91
N HIS A 225 -6.60 10.75 -17.89
CA HIS A 225 -6.12 10.81 -19.28
C HIS A 225 -4.89 11.72 -19.42
N LEU A 226 -4.86 12.87 -18.76
CA LEU A 226 -3.68 13.73 -18.74
C LEU A 226 -2.46 13.01 -18.13
N ARG A 227 -2.67 12.22 -17.07
CA ARG A 227 -1.62 11.36 -16.50
C ARG A 227 -1.14 10.28 -17.48
N LYS A 228 -2.03 9.66 -18.25
CA LYS A 228 -1.65 8.72 -19.32
C LYS A 228 -0.78 9.41 -20.37
N ALA A 229 -1.24 10.54 -20.92
CA ALA A 229 -0.50 11.32 -21.92
C ALA A 229 0.90 11.73 -21.42
N ALA A 230 1.01 12.17 -20.17
CA ALA A 230 2.28 12.54 -19.56
C ALA A 230 3.24 11.36 -19.30
N ASN A 231 2.75 10.12 -19.26
CA ASN A 231 3.59 8.93 -19.14
C ASN A 231 4.05 8.43 -20.52
N HIS A 232 3.11 8.05 -21.39
CA HIS A 232 3.41 7.56 -22.73
C HIS A 232 2.17 7.67 -23.65
N PRO A 233 2.28 8.15 -24.91
CA PRO A 233 1.15 8.22 -25.83
C PRO A 233 0.49 6.87 -26.12
N TYR A 234 1.25 5.77 -26.14
CA TYR A 234 0.74 4.42 -26.47
C TYR A 234 -0.19 3.81 -25.40
N LEU A 235 -0.45 4.55 -24.33
CA LEU A 235 -1.54 4.24 -23.40
C LEU A 235 -2.93 4.58 -23.98
N PHE A 236 -2.97 5.29 -25.12
CA PHE A 236 -4.18 5.54 -25.89
C PHE A 236 -4.22 4.62 -27.11
N ASP A 237 -5.38 4.04 -27.35
CA ASP A 237 -5.58 3.14 -28.48
C ASP A 237 -5.50 3.93 -29.80
N GLY A 238 -4.79 3.39 -30.79
CA GLY A 238 -4.52 4.06 -32.07
C GLY A 238 -3.43 5.14 -32.03
N ALA A 239 -2.76 5.34 -30.88
CA ALA A 239 -1.58 6.19 -30.82
C ALA A 239 -0.35 5.51 -31.43
N GLU A 240 -0.17 4.22 -31.18
CA GLU A 240 0.98 3.47 -31.65
C GLU A 240 0.94 3.27 -33.18
N PRO A 241 2.04 3.56 -33.90
CA PRO A 241 2.11 3.31 -35.34
C PRO A 241 1.95 1.82 -35.65
N GLY A 242 1.06 1.50 -36.59
CA GLY A 242 0.79 0.13 -37.04
C GLY A 242 -0.68 -0.08 -37.39
N PRO A 243 -1.04 -1.29 -37.85
CA PRO A 243 -0.19 -2.48 -37.99
C PRO A 243 0.87 -2.39 -39.11
N PRO A 244 2.00 -3.14 -39.02
CA PRO A 244 2.41 -3.98 -37.89
C PRO A 244 2.97 -3.15 -36.72
N TYR A 245 2.66 -3.54 -35.49
CA TYR A 245 3.25 -2.95 -34.30
C TYR A 245 4.67 -3.50 -34.13
N THR A 246 5.63 -2.61 -33.92
CA THR A 246 7.06 -2.94 -33.82
C THR A 246 7.66 -2.23 -32.61
N THR A 247 8.66 -2.84 -31.99
CA THR A 247 9.35 -2.25 -30.83
C THR A 247 10.65 -1.60 -31.31
N ASP A 248 10.55 -0.34 -31.75
CA ASP A 248 11.68 0.42 -32.28
C ASP A 248 11.92 1.72 -31.50
N GLN A 249 12.87 2.53 -31.96
CA GLN A 249 13.27 3.82 -31.37
C GLN A 249 12.09 4.78 -31.13
N HIS A 250 10.97 4.63 -31.85
CA HIS A 250 9.75 5.41 -31.61
C HIS A 250 9.18 5.25 -30.19
N ILE A 251 9.39 4.10 -29.51
CA ILE A 251 8.94 3.90 -28.12
C ILE A 251 9.67 4.85 -27.16
N VAL A 252 10.90 5.25 -27.52
CA VAL A 252 11.68 6.22 -26.77
C VAL A 252 11.31 7.63 -27.19
N ASP A 253 11.35 7.92 -28.48
CA ASP A 253 11.24 9.29 -28.99
C ASP A 253 9.85 9.90 -28.78
N ASN A 254 8.80 9.07 -28.74
CA ASN A 254 7.44 9.52 -28.51
C ASN A 254 7.12 9.81 -27.03
N SER A 255 8.05 9.58 -26.09
CA SER A 255 7.87 9.99 -24.69
C SER A 255 9.10 10.70 -24.12
N GLY A 256 8.90 11.92 -23.63
CA GLY A 256 9.99 12.67 -22.99
C GLY A 256 10.61 11.91 -21.82
N LYS A 257 9.80 11.17 -21.04
CA LYS A 257 10.30 10.34 -19.93
C LYS A 257 11.18 9.21 -20.43
N MET A 258 10.79 8.55 -21.52
CA MET A 258 11.57 7.46 -22.11
C MET A 258 12.89 7.97 -22.69
N VAL A 259 12.91 9.14 -23.34
CA VAL A 259 14.16 9.77 -23.82
C VAL A 259 15.16 9.98 -22.69
N VAL A 260 14.70 10.47 -21.53
CA VAL A 260 15.56 10.69 -20.37
C VAL A 260 15.98 9.37 -19.73
N LEU A 261 15.04 8.43 -19.58
CA LEU A 261 15.28 7.11 -19.01
C LEU A 261 16.31 6.33 -19.84
N ASP A 262 16.23 6.35 -21.17
CA ASP A 262 17.16 5.66 -22.06
C ASP A 262 18.60 6.13 -21.88
N LYS A 263 18.81 7.45 -21.77
CA LYS A 263 20.13 8.01 -21.48
C LYS A 263 20.60 7.67 -20.06
N LEU A 264 19.71 7.71 -19.08
CA LEU A 264 20.04 7.45 -17.68
C LEU A 264 20.43 5.99 -17.44
N LEU A 265 19.66 5.04 -17.98
CA LEU A 265 19.92 3.61 -17.82
C LEU A 265 21.25 3.20 -18.45
N LYS A 266 21.58 3.72 -19.64
CA LYS A 266 22.91 3.48 -20.27
C LYS A 266 24.05 3.92 -19.36
N LYS A 267 23.97 5.13 -18.80
CA LYS A 267 24.97 5.66 -17.88
C LYS A 267 25.07 4.84 -16.59
N LEU A 268 23.93 4.50 -15.98
CA LEU A 268 23.90 3.71 -14.74
C LEU A 268 24.43 2.28 -14.95
N LYS A 269 24.13 1.66 -16.09
CA LYS A 269 24.64 0.34 -16.46
C LYS A 269 26.17 0.36 -16.62
N GLN A 270 26.73 1.38 -17.28
CA GLN A 270 28.19 1.57 -17.39
C GLN A 270 28.87 1.74 -16.02
N GLN A 271 28.15 2.31 -15.04
CA GLN A 271 28.63 2.45 -13.66
C GLN A 271 28.43 1.19 -12.81
N GLY A 272 27.88 0.11 -13.36
CA GLY A 272 27.57 -1.12 -12.61
C GLY A 272 26.39 -0.99 -11.63
N SER A 273 25.54 0.03 -11.79
CA SER A 273 24.37 0.24 -10.93
C SER A 273 23.20 -0.68 -11.30
N ARG A 274 22.36 -1.00 -10.32
CA ARG A 274 21.07 -1.68 -10.51
C ARG A 274 19.92 -0.72 -10.24
N VAL A 275 18.87 -0.79 -11.05
CA VAL A 275 17.76 0.18 -11.03
C VAL A 275 16.44 -0.53 -10.74
N LEU A 276 15.63 0.06 -9.86
CA LEU A 276 14.24 -0.33 -9.63
C LEU A 276 13.33 0.78 -10.20
N ILE A 277 12.43 0.41 -11.09
CA ILE A 277 11.49 1.34 -11.72
C ILE A 277 10.09 1.04 -11.19
N PHE A 278 9.41 2.07 -10.68
CA PHE A 278 8.06 1.97 -10.16
C PHE A 278 7.10 2.77 -11.05
N SER A 279 5.93 2.19 -11.35
CA SER A 279 4.85 2.85 -12.08
C SER A 279 3.51 2.56 -11.42
N GLN A 280 2.57 3.49 -11.52
CA GLN A 280 1.18 3.32 -11.09
C GLN A 280 0.30 2.67 -12.17
N PHE A 281 0.79 2.60 -13.42
CA PHE A 281 0.07 1.99 -14.54
C PHE A 281 0.79 0.71 -14.96
N SER A 282 0.11 -0.44 -14.87
CA SER A 282 0.65 -1.72 -15.33
C SER A 282 1.01 -1.68 -16.82
N ARG A 283 0.16 -1.08 -17.66
CA ARG A 283 0.44 -0.86 -19.09
C ARG A 283 1.72 -0.07 -19.39
N VAL A 284 2.21 0.75 -18.44
CA VAL A 284 3.51 1.40 -18.60
C VAL A 284 4.65 0.44 -18.31
N LEU A 285 4.45 -0.53 -17.40
CA LEU A 285 5.42 -1.59 -17.16
C LEU A 285 5.53 -2.51 -18.38
N ASP A 286 4.42 -2.81 -19.07
CA ASP A 286 4.44 -3.57 -20.33
C ASP A 286 5.30 -2.85 -21.39
N LEU A 287 5.11 -1.53 -21.58
CA LEU A 287 5.95 -0.73 -22.49
C LEU A 287 7.44 -0.70 -22.07
N LEU A 288 7.70 -0.69 -20.76
CA LEU A 288 9.07 -0.74 -20.24
C LEU A 288 9.69 -2.13 -20.44
N GLU A 289 8.90 -3.19 -20.37
CA GLU A 289 9.31 -4.56 -20.66
C GLU A 289 9.74 -4.67 -22.13
N ASP A 290 8.90 -4.23 -23.07
CA ASP A 290 9.24 -4.19 -24.49
C ASP A 290 10.53 -3.40 -24.76
N TYR A 291 10.64 -2.21 -24.15
CA TYR A 291 11.86 -1.39 -24.22
C TYR A 291 13.10 -2.15 -23.68
N CYS A 292 12.98 -2.87 -22.57
CA CYS A 292 14.09 -3.63 -21.99
C CYS A 292 14.48 -4.83 -22.85
N TRP A 293 13.52 -5.49 -23.50
CA TRP A 293 13.80 -6.59 -24.44
C TRP A 293 14.52 -6.12 -25.70
N TRP A 294 14.18 -4.92 -26.17
CA TRP A 294 14.78 -4.33 -27.36
C TRP A 294 16.22 -3.81 -27.16
N LYS A 295 16.59 -3.40 -25.93
CA LYS A 295 17.90 -2.78 -25.61
C LYS A 295 18.96 -3.72 -25.05
#